data_AF-A0A938MMV5-F1
#
_entry.id   AF-A0A938MMV5-F1
#
_cell.length_a   1.000
_cell.length_b   1.000
_cell.length_c   1.000
_cell.angle_alpha   90.00
_cell.angle_beta   90.00
_cell.angle_gamma   90.00
#
_symmetry.space_group_name_H-M   'P 1'
#
loop_
_entity.id
_entity.type
_entity.pdbx_description
1 polymer ?
#
loop_
_entity_poly.entity_id
_entity_poly.type
_entity_poly.pdbx_seq_one_letter_code
_entity_poly.pdbx_strand_id
1 'polypeptide(L)'
;MNYFAHGLHYLELPYVMVGTAVPDLLSITDRRVRVAPRLARQCLHDDDAALASVARGIVRHYHDDAWFHQTPAFAALNLDFTVRIRDALAGDDGFRPSFLGHVLVEILADATLMEQYPEQLEAYYRALDAVDASAVAAAVGRMATGPVPQLARTIELFRLDRFLYDYADDAKLLQRLNRIMRRVNLAEVPPELVDVLPAARHAVRARLPELLSGLAPEP
;
A
#
# COMPACT_ATOMS: atom_id res chain seq x y z
N MET A 1 3.49 4.37 -2.55
CA MET A 1 2.53 3.57 -3.35
C MET A 1 1.70 2.75 -2.37
N ASN A 2 0.77 1.91 -2.83
CA ASN A 2 -0.01 1.04 -1.94
C ASN A 2 -0.03 -0.38 -2.51
N TYR A 3 -0.82 -1.28 -1.92
CA TYR A 3 -0.79 -2.72 -2.19
C TYR A 3 -0.85 -3.13 -3.66
N PHE A 4 -1.89 -2.72 -4.39
CA PHE A 4 -2.15 -3.26 -5.73
C PHE A 4 -1.09 -2.78 -6.72
N ALA A 5 -0.77 -1.48 -6.68
CA ALA A 5 0.24 -0.89 -7.56
C ALA A 5 1.61 -1.55 -7.36
N HIS A 6 2.00 -1.87 -6.12
CA HIS A 6 3.25 -2.57 -5.84
C HIS A 6 3.28 -4.00 -6.40
N GLY A 7 2.17 -4.74 -6.31
CA GLY A 7 2.12 -6.15 -6.70
C GLY A 7 1.77 -6.42 -8.16
N LEU A 8 1.27 -5.42 -8.89
CA LEU A 8 0.70 -5.57 -10.24
C LEU A 8 1.60 -6.28 -11.25
N HIS A 9 2.92 -6.11 -11.15
CA HIS A 9 3.89 -6.73 -12.07
C HIS A 9 4.38 -8.12 -11.63
N TYR A 10 3.92 -8.63 -10.48
CA TYR A 10 4.44 -9.84 -9.86
C TYR A 10 3.37 -10.91 -9.63
N LEU A 11 2.22 -10.81 -10.30
CA LEU A 11 1.06 -11.69 -10.08
C LEU A 11 1.37 -13.18 -10.32
N GLU A 12 2.31 -13.47 -11.22
CA GLU A 12 2.78 -14.84 -11.50
C GLU A 12 3.92 -15.30 -10.56
N LEU A 13 4.36 -14.43 -9.63
CA LEU A 13 5.41 -14.68 -8.65
C LEU A 13 4.88 -14.44 -7.23
N PRO A 14 4.05 -15.35 -6.68
CA PRO A 14 3.29 -15.11 -5.44
C PRO A 14 4.12 -14.62 -4.25
N TYR A 15 5.30 -15.21 -4.03
CA TYR A 15 6.19 -14.82 -2.93
C TYR A 15 6.88 -13.47 -3.16
N VAL A 16 7.12 -13.07 -4.42
CA VAL A 16 7.60 -11.72 -4.73
C VAL A 16 6.49 -10.72 -4.50
N MET A 17 5.30 -10.98 -5.03
CA MET A 17 4.12 -10.11 -4.88
C MET A 17 3.75 -9.90 -3.40
N VAL A 18 3.62 -10.96 -2.60
CA VAL A 18 3.32 -10.78 -1.16
C VAL A 18 4.44 -10.02 -0.46
N GLY A 19 5.70 -10.21 -0.89
CA GLY A 19 6.85 -9.46 -0.41
C GLY A 19 6.72 -7.96 -0.64
N THR A 20 6.08 -7.51 -1.73
CA THR A 20 5.85 -6.08 -1.96
C THR A 20 4.82 -5.46 -1.01
N ALA A 21 3.97 -6.28 -0.38
CA ALA A 21 2.99 -5.84 0.62
C ALA A 21 3.54 -5.91 2.06
N VAL A 22 4.64 -6.64 2.31
CA VAL A 22 5.15 -6.89 3.66
C VAL A 22 5.42 -5.61 4.47
N PRO A 23 6.09 -4.58 3.93
CA PRO A 23 6.37 -3.37 4.72
C PRO A 23 5.08 -2.70 5.23
N ASP A 24 4.04 -2.64 4.41
CA ASP A 24 2.73 -2.11 4.79
C ASP A 24 2.00 -3.03 5.76
N LEU A 25 2.02 -4.35 5.53
CA LEU A 25 1.43 -5.34 6.44
C LEU A 25 2.05 -5.26 7.84
N LEU A 26 3.36 -5.06 7.95
CA LEU A 26 4.02 -4.86 9.24
C LEU A 26 3.53 -3.58 9.93
N SER A 27 3.25 -2.51 9.19
CA SER A 27 2.64 -1.30 9.76
C SER A 27 1.25 -1.57 10.37
N ILE A 28 0.52 -2.57 9.86
CA ILE A 28 -0.74 -3.06 10.41
C ILE A 28 -0.51 -3.97 11.61
N THR A 29 0.44 -4.90 11.52
CA THR A 29 0.70 -5.93 12.53
C THR A 29 1.32 -5.35 13.80
N ASP A 30 2.44 -4.63 13.67
CA ASP A 30 3.11 -3.90 14.75
C ASP A 30 3.99 -2.80 14.16
N ARG A 31 3.54 -1.55 14.25
CA ARG A 31 4.23 -0.37 13.69
C ARG A 31 5.66 -0.12 14.22
N ARG A 32 6.08 -0.82 15.29
CA ARG A 32 7.44 -0.74 15.84
C ARG A 32 8.41 -1.68 15.12
N VAL A 33 7.90 -2.70 14.45
CA VAL A 33 8.68 -3.66 13.68
C VAL A 33 8.71 -3.24 12.22
N ARG A 34 9.90 -3.28 11.60
CA ARG A 34 10.10 -2.98 10.19
C ARG A 34 11.01 -4.02 9.57
N VAL A 35 10.96 -4.17 8.26
CA VAL A 35 12.06 -4.84 7.55
C VAL A 35 13.17 -3.83 7.30
N ALA A 36 14.42 -4.22 7.55
CA ALA A 36 15.54 -3.39 7.17
C ALA A 36 15.87 -3.63 5.68
N PRO A 37 15.81 -2.62 4.79
CA PRO A 37 16.10 -2.81 3.36
C PRO A 37 17.48 -3.43 3.12
N ARG A 38 18.46 -3.10 3.98
CA ARG A 38 19.80 -3.68 3.94
C ARG A 38 19.79 -5.19 4.20
N LEU A 39 19.02 -5.66 5.19
CA LEU A 39 18.92 -7.09 5.50
C LEU A 39 18.17 -7.83 4.38
N ALA A 40 17.11 -7.24 3.85
CA ALA A 40 16.41 -7.80 2.70
C ALA A 40 17.33 -7.98 1.48
N ARG A 41 18.19 -6.99 1.18
CA ARG A 41 19.18 -7.11 0.09
C ARG A 41 20.17 -8.26 0.29
N GLN A 42 20.53 -8.61 1.52
CA GLN A 42 21.43 -9.72 1.81
C GLN A 42 20.78 -11.09 1.52
N CYS A 43 19.45 -11.14 1.50
CA CYS A 43 18.69 -12.37 1.26
C CYS A 43 18.30 -12.58 -0.21
N LEU A 44 18.65 -11.68 -1.14
CA LEU A 44 18.23 -11.76 -2.56
C LEU A 44 18.72 -13.00 -3.31
N HIS A 45 19.80 -13.62 -2.82
CA HIS A 45 20.45 -14.79 -3.41
C HIS A 45 20.57 -15.94 -2.41
N ASP A 46 19.69 -15.98 -1.40
CA ASP A 46 19.65 -17.10 -0.44
C ASP A 46 19.20 -18.39 -1.14
N ASP A 47 19.71 -19.54 -0.68
CA ASP A 47 19.36 -20.87 -1.22
C ASP A 47 17.88 -21.21 -0.96
N ASP A 48 17.27 -20.61 0.07
CA ASP A 48 15.83 -20.65 0.28
C ASP A 48 15.11 -19.72 -0.72
N ALA A 49 14.52 -20.33 -1.75
CA ALA A 49 13.80 -19.64 -2.81
C ALA A 49 12.62 -18.78 -2.32
N ALA A 50 11.94 -19.19 -1.23
CA ALA A 50 10.83 -18.42 -0.68
C ALA A 50 11.35 -17.16 0.01
N LEU A 51 12.42 -17.29 0.80
CA LEU A 51 13.09 -16.14 1.40
C LEU A 51 13.61 -15.18 0.33
N ALA A 52 14.33 -15.66 -0.68
CA ALA A 52 14.87 -14.82 -1.74
C ALA A 52 13.78 -14.08 -2.52
N SER A 53 12.63 -14.73 -2.74
CA SER A 53 11.46 -14.11 -3.40
C SER A 53 10.81 -13.03 -2.53
N VAL A 54 10.56 -13.30 -1.25
CA VAL A 54 10.01 -12.31 -0.32
C VAL A 54 10.95 -11.12 -0.18
N ALA A 55 12.25 -11.37 -0.07
CA ALA A 55 13.29 -10.33 -0.02
C ALA A 55 13.25 -9.43 -1.26
N ARG A 56 13.11 -10.02 -2.46
CA ARG A 56 12.97 -9.28 -3.72
C ARG A 56 11.77 -8.35 -3.71
N GLY A 57 10.61 -8.84 -3.28
CA GLY A 57 9.39 -8.04 -3.15
C GLY A 57 9.56 -6.87 -2.17
N ILE A 58 10.18 -7.11 -1.01
CA ILE A 58 10.42 -6.05 -0.02
C ILE A 58 11.37 -4.98 -0.57
N VAL A 59 12.47 -5.39 -1.21
CA VAL A 59 13.42 -4.44 -1.82
C VAL A 59 12.72 -3.62 -2.89
N ARG A 60 11.85 -4.25 -3.68
CA ARG A 60 11.07 -3.57 -4.72
C ARG A 60 10.09 -2.57 -4.13
N HIS A 61 9.36 -2.91 -3.08
CA HIS A 61 8.48 -1.97 -2.37
C HIS A 61 9.22 -0.69 -1.98
N TYR A 62 10.38 -0.80 -1.32
CA TYR A 62 11.16 0.37 -0.91
C TYR A 62 11.68 1.21 -2.09
N HIS A 63 12.05 0.56 -3.19
CA HIS A 63 12.45 1.25 -4.41
C HIS A 63 11.27 2.05 -4.99
N ASP A 64 10.13 1.39 -5.14
CA ASP A 64 8.94 1.94 -5.77
C ASP A 64 8.36 3.09 -4.94
N ASP A 65 8.35 2.97 -3.61
CA ASP A 65 7.97 4.06 -2.70
C ASP A 65 8.89 5.27 -2.84
N ALA A 66 10.21 5.04 -2.72
CA ALA A 66 11.18 6.12 -2.82
C ALA A 66 11.04 6.88 -4.14
N TRP A 67 10.79 6.17 -5.23
CA TRP A 67 10.55 6.76 -6.53
C TRP A 67 9.22 7.52 -6.59
N PHE A 68 8.11 6.86 -6.23
CA PHE A 68 6.76 7.41 -6.32
C PHE A 68 6.63 8.74 -5.57
N HIS A 69 7.16 8.82 -4.34
CA HIS A 69 7.12 10.04 -3.52
C HIS A 69 8.00 11.18 -4.05
N GLN A 70 8.97 10.89 -4.92
CA GLN A 70 9.83 11.90 -5.57
C GLN A 70 9.20 12.47 -6.85
N THR A 71 8.13 11.88 -7.36
CA THR A 71 7.50 12.38 -8.59
C THR A 71 6.89 13.78 -8.36
N PRO A 72 7.02 14.72 -9.32
CA PRO A 72 6.34 16.02 -9.23
C PRO A 72 4.81 15.88 -9.14
N ALA A 73 4.25 14.82 -9.73
CA ALA A 73 2.83 14.52 -9.68
C ALA A 73 2.36 14.20 -8.27
N PHE A 74 3.12 13.41 -7.52
CA PHE A 74 2.80 13.10 -6.13
C PHE A 74 2.79 14.37 -5.26
N ALA A 75 3.84 15.18 -5.35
CA ALA A 75 3.95 16.41 -4.56
C ALA A 75 2.80 17.39 -4.83
N ALA A 76 2.45 17.59 -6.10
CA ALA A 76 1.37 18.49 -6.50
C ALA A 76 -0.01 17.97 -6.09
N LEU A 77 -0.31 16.68 -6.26
CA LEU A 77 -1.58 16.08 -5.82
C LEU A 77 -1.73 16.12 -4.31
N ASN A 78 -0.67 15.82 -3.55
CA ASN A 78 -0.71 15.89 -2.10
C ASN A 78 -1.01 17.31 -1.61
N LEU A 79 -0.41 18.33 -2.22
CA LEU A 79 -0.70 19.73 -1.91
C LEU A 79 -2.14 20.12 -2.25
N ASP A 80 -2.62 19.76 -3.44
CA ASP A 80 -4.01 20.01 -3.87
C ASP A 80 -5.01 19.36 -2.90
N PHE A 81 -4.79 18.09 -2.53
CA PHE A 81 -5.65 17.39 -1.58
C PHE A 81 -5.59 17.99 -0.19
N THR A 82 -4.41 18.40 0.28
CA THR A 82 -4.24 19.12 1.54
C THR A 82 -5.15 20.34 1.63
N VAL A 83 -5.23 21.13 0.54
CA VAL A 83 -6.08 22.33 0.47
C VAL A 83 -7.55 21.94 0.45
N ARG A 84 -7.97 21.05 -0.45
CA ARG A 84 -9.37 20.62 -0.58
C ARG A 84 -9.93 20.07 0.72
N ILE A 85 -9.16 19.22 1.40
CA ILE A 85 -9.57 18.60 2.66
C ILE A 85 -9.74 19.67 3.74
N ARG A 86 -8.80 20.61 3.86
CA ARG A 86 -8.88 21.69 4.86
C ARG A 86 -10.11 22.56 4.63
N ASP A 87 -10.38 22.91 3.37
CA ASP A 87 -11.52 23.75 2.99
C ASP A 87 -12.85 23.03 3.24
N ALA A 88 -12.91 21.72 2.99
CA ALA A 88 -14.13 20.92 3.20
C ALA A 88 -14.40 20.61 4.69
N LEU A 89 -13.37 20.46 5.51
CA LEU A 89 -13.48 19.94 6.89
C LEU A 89 -13.24 21.00 7.98
N ALA A 90 -13.39 22.28 7.65
CA ALA A 90 -13.29 23.41 8.57
C ALA A 90 -11.96 23.50 9.37
N GLY A 91 -10.82 23.04 8.82
CA GLY A 91 -9.50 23.23 9.43
C GLY A 91 -8.64 21.97 9.56
N ASP A 92 -7.88 21.88 10.66
CA ASP A 92 -7.04 20.73 11.04
C ASP A 92 -7.39 20.34 12.49
N ASP A 93 -8.53 19.69 12.66
CA ASP A 93 -9.02 19.20 13.95
C ASP A 93 -8.30 17.90 14.37
N GLY A 94 -6.98 17.85 14.18
CA GLY A 94 -6.12 16.73 14.57
C GLY A 94 -6.11 15.55 13.59
N PHE A 95 -6.77 15.66 12.44
CA PHE A 95 -6.72 14.65 11.37
C PHE A 95 -5.59 14.89 10.37
N ARG A 96 -4.86 16.02 10.44
CA ARG A 96 -3.65 16.31 9.65
C ARG A 96 -3.89 16.21 8.13
N PRO A 97 -4.48 17.26 7.51
CA PRO A 97 -4.85 17.25 6.09
C PRO A 97 -3.75 16.80 5.12
N SER A 98 -2.49 17.14 5.38
CA SER A 98 -1.36 16.74 4.51
C SER A 98 -1.01 15.26 4.59
N PHE A 99 -1.24 14.63 5.73
CA PHE A 99 -1.10 13.18 5.86
C PHE A 99 -2.26 12.46 5.17
N LEU A 100 -3.49 12.97 5.34
CA LEU A 100 -4.65 12.40 4.65
C LEU A 100 -4.54 12.55 3.13
N GLY A 101 -4.07 13.71 2.64
CA GLY A 101 -3.78 13.93 1.23
C GLY A 101 -2.78 12.91 0.68
N HIS A 102 -1.69 12.66 1.39
CA HIS A 102 -0.68 11.65 1.03
C HIS A 102 -1.31 10.25 0.88
N VAL A 103 -2.05 9.80 1.90
CA VAL A 103 -2.70 8.48 1.91
C VAL A 103 -3.74 8.38 0.78
N LEU A 104 -4.50 9.45 0.51
CA LEU A 104 -5.48 9.47 -0.57
C LEU A 104 -4.83 9.30 -1.94
N VAL A 105 -3.70 9.96 -2.21
CA VAL A 105 -3.01 9.79 -3.51
C VAL A 105 -2.64 8.31 -3.74
N GLU A 106 -2.11 7.64 -2.71
CA GLU A 106 -1.72 6.23 -2.80
C GLU A 106 -2.91 5.29 -2.98
N ILE A 107 -3.96 5.45 -2.18
CA ILE A 107 -5.16 4.60 -2.27
C ILE A 107 -5.91 4.82 -3.59
N LEU A 108 -6.03 6.06 -4.04
CA LEU A 108 -6.73 6.37 -5.29
C LEU A 108 -5.93 5.96 -6.52
N ALA A 109 -4.59 5.86 -6.43
CA ALA A 109 -3.77 5.27 -7.48
C ALA A 109 -4.08 3.77 -7.63
N ASP A 110 -4.12 3.04 -6.51
CA ASP A 110 -4.60 1.64 -6.50
C ASP A 110 -6.02 1.54 -7.07
N ALA A 111 -6.96 2.37 -6.60
CA ALA A 111 -8.35 2.36 -7.07
C ALA A 111 -8.45 2.54 -8.59
N THR A 112 -7.65 3.45 -9.13
CA THR A 112 -7.61 3.71 -10.58
C THR A 112 -7.02 2.53 -11.35
N LEU A 113 -5.95 1.92 -10.84
CA LEU A 113 -5.36 0.73 -11.47
C LEU A 113 -6.33 -0.46 -11.44
N MET A 114 -7.06 -0.67 -10.35
CA MET A 114 -8.03 -1.76 -10.24
C MET A 114 -9.23 -1.59 -11.18
N GLU A 115 -9.65 -0.35 -11.43
CA GLU A 115 -10.66 -0.04 -12.44
C GLU A 115 -10.15 -0.33 -13.86
N GLN A 116 -8.88 -0.04 -14.15
CA GLN A 116 -8.26 -0.31 -15.46
C GLN A 116 -7.95 -1.80 -15.68
N TYR A 117 -7.64 -2.52 -14.60
CA TYR A 117 -7.12 -3.90 -14.63
C TYR A 117 -7.90 -4.80 -13.65
N PRO A 118 -9.23 -4.97 -13.84
CA PRO A 118 -10.07 -5.72 -12.88
C PRO A 118 -9.69 -7.21 -12.80
N GLU A 119 -9.28 -7.82 -13.92
CA GLU A 119 -8.84 -9.23 -13.94
C GLU A 119 -7.52 -9.43 -13.19
N GLN A 120 -6.66 -8.40 -13.17
CA GLN A 120 -5.39 -8.41 -12.46
C GLN A 120 -5.61 -8.28 -10.95
N LEU A 121 -6.66 -7.60 -10.50
CA LEU A 121 -7.05 -7.61 -9.09
C LEU A 121 -7.48 -9.02 -8.63
N GLU A 122 -8.24 -9.74 -9.45
CA GLU A 122 -8.55 -11.14 -9.18
C GLU A 122 -7.27 -12.00 -9.15
N ALA A 123 -6.37 -11.79 -10.10
CA ALA A 123 -5.08 -12.49 -10.13
C ALA A 123 -4.21 -12.15 -8.91
N TYR A 124 -4.24 -10.91 -8.42
CA TYR A 124 -3.56 -10.50 -7.19
C TYR A 124 -4.06 -11.29 -5.98
N TYR A 125 -5.37 -11.43 -5.80
CA TYR A 125 -5.91 -12.24 -4.71
C TYR A 125 -5.64 -13.73 -4.90
N ARG A 126 -5.68 -14.27 -6.13
CA ARG A 126 -5.27 -15.66 -6.40
C ARG A 126 -3.80 -15.91 -6.04
N ALA A 127 -2.92 -14.96 -6.37
CA ALA A 127 -1.52 -15.04 -6.01
C ALA A 127 -1.33 -14.99 -4.49
N LEU A 128 -2.09 -14.16 -3.75
CA LEU A 128 -2.10 -14.19 -2.28
C LEU A 128 -2.59 -15.53 -1.71
N ASP A 129 -3.61 -16.14 -2.31
CA ASP A 129 -4.15 -17.44 -1.89
C ASP A 129 -3.15 -18.60 -2.10
N ALA A 130 -2.19 -18.44 -3.02
CA ALA A 130 -1.17 -19.44 -3.32
C ALA A 130 0.03 -19.43 -2.34
N VAL A 131 0.11 -18.44 -1.44
CA VAL A 131 1.24 -18.26 -0.53
C VAL A 131 1.00 -18.95 0.82
N ASP A 132 2.01 -19.65 1.33
CA ASP A 132 2.06 -20.05 2.74
C ASP A 132 2.45 -18.84 3.62
N ALA A 133 1.46 -18.32 4.37
CA ALA A 133 1.63 -17.20 5.28
C ALA A 133 2.68 -17.45 6.38
N SER A 134 2.85 -18.70 6.82
CA SER A 134 3.86 -19.08 7.82
C SER A 134 5.26 -19.03 7.23
N ALA A 135 5.44 -19.49 5.99
CA ALA A 135 6.70 -19.38 5.26
C ALA A 135 7.09 -17.91 5.04
N VAL A 136 6.14 -17.04 4.69
CA VAL A 136 6.40 -15.59 4.59
C VAL A 136 6.80 -15.02 5.94
N ALA A 137 6.09 -15.34 7.02
CA ALA A 137 6.42 -14.84 8.34
C ALA A 137 7.82 -15.29 8.81
N ALA A 138 8.20 -16.54 8.53
CA ALA A 138 9.53 -17.07 8.81
C ALA A 138 10.62 -16.32 8.00
N ALA A 139 10.39 -16.10 6.70
CA ALA A 139 11.29 -15.33 5.86
C ALA A 139 11.47 -13.89 6.36
N VAL A 140 10.36 -13.20 6.64
CA VAL A 140 10.38 -11.83 7.17
C VAL A 140 11.09 -11.76 8.52
N GLY A 141 10.95 -12.77 9.37
CA GLY A 141 11.67 -12.87 10.64
C GLY A 141 13.20 -12.82 10.49
N ARG A 142 13.76 -13.24 9.35
CA ARG A 142 15.21 -13.14 9.06
C ARG A 142 15.66 -11.73 8.64
N MET A 143 14.72 -10.84 8.28
CA MET A 143 15.01 -9.51 7.75
C MET A 143 14.44 -8.36 8.61
N ALA A 144 13.55 -8.69 9.55
CA ALA A 144 12.87 -7.74 10.43
C ALA A 144 13.77 -7.24 11.58
N THR A 145 13.48 -6.03 12.07
CA THR A 145 14.17 -5.44 13.23
C THR A 145 13.73 -6.03 14.58
N GLY A 146 12.76 -6.94 14.56
CA GLY A 146 12.22 -7.61 15.74
C GLY A 146 11.28 -8.76 15.38
N PRO A 147 10.74 -9.47 16.39
CA PRO A 147 9.84 -10.61 16.17
C PRO A 147 8.56 -10.22 15.44
N VAL A 148 8.07 -11.11 14.55
CA VAL A 148 6.83 -10.90 13.75
C VAL A 148 5.77 -12.00 13.99
N PRO A 149 5.43 -12.36 15.24
CA PRO A 149 4.62 -13.54 15.54
C PRO A 149 3.18 -13.48 15.01
N GLN A 150 2.67 -12.28 14.71
CA GLN A 150 1.30 -12.08 14.22
C GLN A 150 1.22 -11.91 12.70
N LEU A 151 2.35 -11.87 11.98
CA LEU A 151 2.37 -11.54 10.56
C LEU A 151 1.62 -12.57 9.71
N ALA A 152 1.79 -13.87 9.99
CA ALA A 152 1.07 -14.92 9.26
C ALA A 152 -0.45 -14.73 9.37
N ARG A 153 -0.95 -14.49 10.59
CA ARG A 153 -2.35 -14.17 10.85
C ARG A 153 -2.80 -12.89 10.14
N THR A 154 -1.97 -11.84 10.10
CA THR A 154 -2.29 -10.61 9.38
C THR A 154 -2.42 -10.86 7.88
N ILE A 155 -1.55 -11.66 7.27
CA ILE A 155 -1.63 -12.05 5.86
C ILE A 155 -2.93 -12.81 5.58
N GLU A 156 -3.30 -13.76 6.44
CA GLU A 156 -4.56 -14.49 6.32
C GLU A 156 -5.79 -13.57 6.41
N LEU A 157 -5.80 -12.63 7.35
CA LEU A 157 -6.91 -11.67 7.45
C LEU A 157 -6.96 -10.74 6.25
N PHE A 158 -5.80 -10.28 5.76
CA PHE A 158 -5.70 -9.45 4.56
C PHE A 158 -6.28 -10.15 3.34
N ARG A 159 -5.95 -11.44 3.13
CA ARG A 159 -6.47 -12.23 2.01
C ARG A 159 -7.98 -12.43 2.10
N LEU A 160 -8.51 -12.67 3.30
CA LEU A 160 -9.93 -12.97 3.51
C LEU A 160 -10.83 -11.72 3.43
N ASP A 161 -10.36 -10.59 3.96
CA ASP A 161 -11.11 -9.33 3.97
C ASP A 161 -11.27 -8.75 2.56
N ARG A 162 -10.35 -9.09 1.63
CA ARG A 162 -10.31 -8.60 0.25
C ARG A 162 -10.61 -7.10 0.14
N PHE A 163 -10.09 -6.29 1.06
CA PHE A 163 -10.58 -4.92 1.21
C PHE A 163 -10.25 -3.97 0.07
N LEU A 164 -9.38 -4.34 -0.88
CA LEU A 164 -9.04 -3.45 -1.98
C LEU A 164 -10.28 -3.11 -2.83
N TYR A 165 -11.28 -4.00 -2.89
CA TYR A 165 -12.58 -3.70 -3.51
C TYR A 165 -13.33 -2.55 -2.83
N ASP A 166 -13.08 -2.29 -1.54
CA ASP A 166 -13.70 -1.18 -0.82
C ASP A 166 -13.21 0.17 -1.32
N TYR A 167 -12.07 0.24 -2.03
CA TYR A 167 -11.57 1.50 -2.59
C TYR A 167 -12.46 2.05 -3.71
N ALA A 168 -13.33 1.24 -4.30
CA ALA A 168 -14.27 1.68 -5.33
C ALA A 168 -15.51 2.40 -4.76
N ASP A 169 -15.84 2.18 -3.48
CA ASP A 169 -17.01 2.74 -2.81
C ASP A 169 -16.58 3.84 -1.83
N ASP A 170 -17.12 5.05 -1.98
CA ASP A 170 -16.68 6.21 -1.20
C ASP A 170 -17.00 6.07 0.30
N ALA A 171 -18.13 5.46 0.66
CA ALA A 171 -18.49 5.25 2.07
C ALA A 171 -17.60 4.20 2.72
N LYS A 172 -17.29 3.11 2.01
CA LYS A 172 -16.35 2.09 2.50
C LYS A 172 -14.92 2.62 2.54
N LEU A 173 -14.49 3.39 1.55
CA LEU A 173 -13.19 4.04 1.53
C LEU A 173 -13.03 4.96 2.76
N LEU A 174 -14.03 5.77 3.10
CA LEU A 174 -14.00 6.57 4.33
C LEU A 174 -13.80 5.70 5.59
N GLN A 175 -14.51 4.57 5.69
CA GLN A 175 -14.32 3.65 6.82
C GLN A 175 -12.88 3.10 6.87
N ARG A 176 -12.27 2.80 5.72
CA ARG A 176 -10.87 2.34 5.62
C ARG A 176 -9.90 3.45 6.02
N LEU A 177 -10.15 4.70 5.60
CA LEU A 177 -9.37 5.86 6.02
C LEU A 177 -9.44 6.04 7.54
N ASN A 178 -10.62 5.97 8.17
CA ASN A 178 -10.74 6.10 9.63
C ASN A 178 -10.07 4.95 10.40
N ARG A 179 -9.96 3.75 9.82
CA ARG A 179 -9.10 2.68 10.38
C ARG A 179 -7.62 3.07 10.34
N ILE A 180 -7.15 3.71 9.26
CA ILE A 180 -5.79 4.24 9.15
C ILE A 180 -5.58 5.35 10.19
N MET A 181 -6.49 6.33 10.29
CA MET A 181 -6.40 7.45 11.24
C MET A 181 -6.23 6.98 12.68
N ARG A 182 -7.09 6.04 13.13
CA ARG A 182 -7.00 5.45 14.47
C ARG A 182 -5.65 4.76 14.71
N ARG A 183 -5.12 4.04 13.72
CA ARG A 183 -3.84 3.33 13.83
C ARG A 183 -2.65 4.28 14.03
N VAL A 184 -2.71 5.45 13.43
CA VAL A 184 -1.68 6.50 13.57
C VAL A 184 -1.99 7.50 14.69
N ASN A 185 -2.99 7.24 15.52
CA ASN A 185 -3.43 8.09 16.63
C ASN A 185 -3.85 9.51 16.19
N LEU A 186 -4.48 9.63 15.02
CA LEU A 186 -5.08 10.87 14.53
C LEU A 186 -6.60 10.83 14.68
N ALA A 187 -7.23 12.01 14.68
CA ALA A 187 -8.68 12.11 14.70
C ALA A 187 -9.30 11.45 13.46
N GLU A 188 -10.48 10.87 13.63
CA GLU A 188 -11.24 10.34 12.51
C GLU A 188 -11.68 11.46 11.57
N VAL A 189 -11.71 11.16 10.28
CA VAL A 189 -12.16 12.10 9.27
C VAL A 189 -13.70 12.11 9.25
N PRO A 190 -14.33 13.31 9.27
CA PRO A 190 -15.77 13.45 9.16
C PRO A 190 -16.36 12.92 7.84
N PRO A 191 -17.66 12.57 7.81
CA PRO A 191 -18.36 12.10 6.60
C PRO A 191 -18.26 13.03 5.39
N GLU A 192 -18.12 14.33 5.61
CA GLU A 192 -17.99 15.39 4.61
C GLU A 192 -16.77 15.19 3.69
N LEU A 193 -15.79 14.36 4.08
CA LEU A 193 -14.70 13.97 3.19
C LEU A 193 -15.22 13.29 1.90
N VAL A 194 -16.36 12.60 1.96
CA VAL A 194 -16.95 11.92 0.80
C VAL A 194 -17.19 12.89 -0.36
N ASP A 195 -17.51 14.15 -0.07
CA ASP A 195 -17.74 15.17 -1.11
C ASP A 195 -16.44 15.55 -1.87
N VAL A 196 -15.27 15.30 -1.27
CA VAL A 196 -13.96 15.55 -1.87
C VAL A 196 -13.53 14.40 -2.80
N LEU A 197 -14.01 13.17 -2.53
CA LEU A 197 -13.51 11.94 -3.19
C LEU A 197 -13.72 11.91 -4.72
N PRO A 198 -14.87 12.32 -5.29
CA PRO A 198 -15.05 12.31 -6.74
C PRO A 198 -14.02 13.16 -7.49
N ALA A 199 -13.75 14.37 -7.00
CA ALA A 199 -12.76 15.27 -7.60
C ALA A 199 -11.33 14.74 -7.41
N ALA A 200 -11.03 14.18 -6.23
CA ALA A 200 -9.74 13.56 -5.94
C ALA A 200 -9.46 12.36 -6.86
N ARG A 201 -10.45 11.49 -7.08
CA ARG A 201 -10.36 10.36 -8.03
C ARG A 201 -10.04 10.84 -9.43
N HIS A 202 -10.74 11.88 -9.90
CA HIS A 202 -10.48 12.45 -11.23
C HIS A 202 -9.04 12.99 -11.35
N ALA A 203 -8.58 13.74 -10.35
CA ALA A 203 -7.23 14.30 -10.33
C ALA A 203 -6.13 13.23 -10.37
N VAL A 204 -6.27 12.17 -9.56
CA VAL A 204 -5.32 11.04 -9.55
C VAL A 204 -5.38 10.28 -10.87
N ARG A 205 -6.58 9.99 -11.40
CA ARG A 205 -6.72 9.29 -12.70
C ARG A 205 -6.06 10.06 -13.83
N ALA A 206 -6.22 11.37 -13.89
CA ALA A 206 -5.62 12.21 -14.92
C ALA A 206 -4.09 12.21 -14.89
N ARG A 207 -3.48 11.98 -13.72
CA ARG A 207 -2.03 12.05 -13.50
C ARG A 207 -1.38 10.70 -13.20
N LEU A 208 -2.14 9.60 -13.27
CA LEU A 208 -1.63 8.26 -13.01
C LEU A 208 -0.38 7.92 -13.85
N PRO A 209 -0.30 8.26 -15.16
CA PRO A 209 0.92 8.00 -15.93
C PRO A 209 2.14 8.74 -15.40
N GLU A 210 1.98 9.96 -14.86
CA GLU A 210 3.08 10.73 -14.26
C GLU A 210 3.51 10.13 -12.93
N LEU A 211 2.54 9.71 -12.10
CA LEU A 211 2.78 9.05 -10.81
C LEU A 211 3.56 7.74 -10.96
N LEU A 212 3.33 7.02 -12.06
CA LEU A 212 3.97 5.74 -12.35
C LEU A 212 5.13 5.86 -13.36
N SER A 213 5.45 7.08 -13.81
CA SER A 213 6.50 7.29 -14.80
C SER A 213 7.84 6.77 -14.27
N GLY A 214 8.50 5.86 -14.98
CA GLY A 214 9.77 5.27 -14.55
C GLY A 214 9.68 4.00 -13.70
N LEU A 215 8.48 3.55 -13.31
CA LEU A 215 8.26 2.24 -12.71
C LEU A 215 8.16 1.16 -13.79
N ALA A 216 9.25 0.92 -14.54
CA ALA A 216 9.34 -0.30 -15.34
C ALA A 216 9.70 -1.48 -14.43
N PRO A 217 9.12 -2.69 -14.63
CA PRO A 217 9.67 -3.88 -14.03
C PRO A 217 11.10 -4.08 -14.57
N GLU A 218 12.07 -4.34 -13.69
CA GLU A 218 13.37 -4.80 -14.17
C GLU A 218 13.19 -6.19 -14.82
N PRO A 219 13.88 -6.46 -15.95
CA PRO A 219 13.79 -7.73 -16.66
C PRO A 219 14.26 -8.94 -15.82
#